data_AF-A0A4Q5RD94-F1
#
_entry.id   AF-A0A4Q5RD94-F1
#
_cell.length_a   1.000
_cell.length_b   1.000
_cell.length_c   1.000
_cell.angle_alpha   90.00
_cell.angle_beta   90.00
_cell.angle_gamma   90.00
#
_symmetry.space_group_name_H-M   'P 1'
#
loop_
_entity.id
_entity.type
_entity.pdbx_description
1 polymer ?
#
loop_
_entity_poly.entity_id
_entity_poly.type
_entity_poly.pdbx_seq_one_letter_code
_entity_poly.pdbx_strand_id
1 'polypeptide(L)'
;MKLFIALLLNILLLVGLASWLRAEYRRAAPGLRRWLLPTLGLRLAIGLFQKSPDAVYMSSLTGGLTEQLWARPGAAWALWQGNTLRIGEYVLTMYEWSNTLFIIKLMALLNVASLGSLRLNSLYFTLACYVACWQLVSVLRRLFPAAPLGAALVAFLLWPSVVWWSTGIAKETLVIGTGAALVALTLSELYGLVAASGWSRLRRGLLLLGLAWLHVRLRYFFALPLLGSLLALSTVV
;
A
#
# COMPACT_ATOMS: atom_id res chain seq x y z
N MET A 1 -1.02 -19.31 20.76
CA MET A 1 -0.17 -18.12 20.51
C MET A 1 -0.45 -17.44 19.17
N LYS A 2 -0.38 -18.13 18.01
CA LYS A 2 -0.60 -17.53 16.67
C LYS A 2 -1.89 -16.70 16.55
N LEU A 3 -3.02 -17.28 16.97
CA LEU A 3 -4.34 -16.62 16.92
C LEU A 3 -4.37 -15.33 17.75
N PHE A 4 -3.79 -15.34 18.94
CA PHE A 4 -3.74 -14.16 19.80
C PHE A 4 -2.95 -13.01 19.14
N ILE A 5 -1.78 -13.31 18.57
CA ILE A 5 -0.97 -12.33 17.83
C ILE A 5 -1.76 -11.77 16.64
N ALA A 6 -2.40 -12.64 15.86
CA ALA A 6 -3.21 -12.22 14.73
C ALA A 6 -4.37 -11.31 15.13
N LEU A 7 -5.11 -11.67 16.18
CA LEU A 7 -6.20 -10.85 16.72
C LEU A 7 -5.69 -9.49 17.21
N LEU A 8 -4.59 -9.47 17.96
CA LEU A 8 -3.98 -8.22 18.44
C LEU A 8 -3.60 -7.30 17.27
N LEU A 9 -2.93 -7.82 16.25
CA LEU A 9 -2.53 -7.05 15.07
C LEU A 9 -3.74 -6.49 14.30
N ASN A 10 -4.81 -7.26 14.16
CA ASN A 10 -6.04 -6.80 13.51
C ASN A 10 -6.78 -5.75 14.35
N ILE A 11 -6.82 -5.89 15.67
CA ILE A 11 -7.39 -4.87 16.57
C ILE A 11 -6.61 -3.57 16.44
N LEU A 12 -5.28 -3.62 16.48
CA LEU A 12 -4.43 -2.44 16.29
C LEU A 12 -4.65 -1.79 14.93
N LEU A 13 -4.77 -2.59 13.87
CA LEU A 13 -5.09 -2.08 12.53
C LEU A 13 -6.45 -1.39 12.48
N LEU A 14 -7.49 -1.97 13.09
CA LEU A 14 -8.83 -1.40 13.15
C LEU A 14 -8.88 -0.10 13.96
N VAL A 15 -8.19 -0.06 15.11
CA VAL A 15 -8.04 1.16 15.92
C VAL A 15 -7.31 2.25 15.13
N GLY A 16 -6.21 1.89 14.47
CA GLY A 16 -5.47 2.79 13.59
C GLY A 16 -6.33 3.34 12.45
N LEU A 17 -7.10 2.46 11.79
CA LEU A 17 -8.03 2.83 10.73
C LEU A 17 -9.14 3.76 11.24
N ALA A 18 -9.75 3.45 12.39
CA ALA A 18 -10.80 4.29 12.97
C ALA A 18 -10.26 5.68 13.35
N SER A 19 -9.06 5.74 13.93
CA SER A 19 -8.37 7.00 14.24
C SER A 19 -8.08 7.81 12.97
N TRP A 20 -7.54 7.16 11.94
CA TRP A 20 -7.27 7.78 10.64
C TRP A 20 -8.55 8.29 9.98
N LEU A 21 -9.62 7.48 9.93
CA LEU A 21 -10.91 7.87 9.36
C LEU A 21 -11.50 9.09 10.07
N ARG A 22 -11.46 9.13 11.41
CA ARG A 22 -11.91 10.29 12.19
C ARG A 22 -11.07 11.53 11.87
N ALA A 23 -9.76 11.39 11.79
CA ALA A 23 -8.87 12.50 11.46
C ALA A 23 -9.11 13.04 10.05
N GLU A 24 -9.22 12.16 9.06
CA GLU A 24 -9.47 12.54 7.66
C GLU A 24 -10.87 13.10 7.46
N TYR A 25 -11.89 12.55 8.11
CA TYR A 25 -13.23 13.12 8.09
C TYR A 25 -13.25 14.56 8.61
N ARG A 26 -12.50 14.87 9.68
CA ARG A 26 -12.38 16.24 10.21
C ARG A 26 -11.58 17.16 9.29
N ARG A 27 -10.55 16.65 8.61
CA ARG A 27 -9.62 17.43 7.78
C ARG A 27 -10.07 17.66 6.34
N ALA A 28 -10.90 16.77 5.79
CA ALA A 28 -11.35 16.86 4.41
C ALA A 28 -12.30 18.05 4.22
N ALA A 29 -12.36 18.61 3.01
CA ALA A 29 -13.34 19.65 2.68
C ALA A 29 -14.78 19.07 2.71
N PRO A 30 -15.83 19.86 3.02
CA PRO A 30 -17.20 19.35 3.19
C PRO A 30 -17.69 18.49 2.01
N GLY A 31 -17.43 18.93 0.77
CA GLY A 31 -17.79 18.19 -0.43
C GLY A 31 -17.06 16.84 -0.59
N LEU A 32 -15.83 16.72 -0.07
CA LEU A 32 -15.02 15.50 -0.12
C LEU A 32 -15.39 14.53 1.01
N ARG A 33 -15.71 15.04 2.21
CA ARG A 33 -16.04 14.23 3.42
C ARG A 33 -17.10 13.16 3.15
N ARG A 34 -18.18 13.52 2.43
CA ARG A 34 -19.28 12.61 2.10
C ARG A 34 -18.86 11.41 1.23
N TRP A 35 -17.71 11.49 0.57
CA TRP A 35 -17.20 10.42 -0.29
C TRP A 35 -16.20 9.49 0.38
N LEU A 36 -15.71 9.81 1.58
CA LEU A 36 -14.73 8.99 2.31
C LEU A 36 -15.26 7.57 2.52
N LEU A 37 -16.40 7.42 3.20
CA LEU A 37 -16.95 6.09 3.49
C LEU A 37 -17.49 5.36 2.24
N PRO A 38 -18.22 5.99 1.31
CA PRO A 38 -18.68 5.30 0.11
C PRO A 38 -17.55 4.77 -0.77
N THR A 39 -16.49 5.57 -1.00
CA THR A 39 -15.36 5.13 -1.84
C THR A 39 -14.53 4.05 -1.15
N LEU A 40 -14.34 4.14 0.17
CA LEU A 40 -13.70 3.09 0.96
C LEU A 40 -14.52 1.80 0.89
N GLY A 41 -15.83 1.88 1.16
CA GLY A 41 -16.74 0.73 1.13
C GLY A 41 -16.74 0.03 -0.22
N LEU A 42 -16.83 0.80 -1.32
CA LEU A 42 -16.72 0.28 -2.67
C LEU A 42 -15.41 -0.49 -2.89
N ARG A 43 -14.27 0.10 -2.51
CA ARG A 43 -12.96 -0.56 -2.68
C ARG A 43 -12.84 -1.83 -1.85
N LEU A 44 -13.23 -1.80 -0.58
CA LEU A 44 -13.17 -2.98 0.29
C LEU A 44 -14.09 -4.10 -0.22
N ALA A 45 -15.29 -3.76 -0.71
CA ALA A 45 -16.20 -4.73 -1.30
C ALA A 45 -15.57 -5.40 -2.52
N ILE A 46 -15.02 -4.63 -3.46
CA ILE A 46 -14.36 -5.20 -4.65
C ILE A 46 -13.15 -6.05 -4.24
N GLY A 47 -12.31 -5.55 -3.33
CA GLY A 47 -11.15 -6.30 -2.82
C GLY A 47 -11.52 -7.63 -2.16
N LEU A 48 -12.68 -7.74 -1.50
CA LEU A 48 -13.14 -9.00 -0.90
C LEU A 48 -13.49 -10.07 -1.94
N PHE A 49 -14.02 -9.66 -3.09
CA PHE A 49 -14.50 -10.57 -4.13
C PHE A 49 -13.49 -10.79 -5.27
N GLN A 50 -12.54 -9.87 -5.45
CA GLN A 50 -11.53 -9.98 -6.49
C GLN A 50 -10.56 -11.12 -6.18
N LYS A 51 -10.60 -12.16 -7.00
CA LYS A 51 -9.68 -13.30 -6.96
C LYS A 51 -9.02 -13.43 -8.33
N SER A 52 -7.81 -12.94 -8.48
CA SER A 52 -7.01 -13.19 -9.68
C SER A 52 -6.27 -14.53 -9.56
N PRO A 53 -6.00 -15.23 -10.68
CA PRO A 53 -5.14 -16.41 -10.68
C PRO A 53 -3.77 -16.13 -10.04
N ASP A 54 -3.19 -14.96 -10.31
CA ASP A 54 -1.93 -14.52 -9.71
C ASP A 54 -2.00 -14.40 -8.18
N ALA A 55 -3.09 -13.87 -7.64
CA ALA A 55 -3.29 -13.76 -6.19
C ALA A 55 -3.37 -15.15 -5.54
N VAL A 56 -4.08 -16.08 -6.18
CA VAL A 56 -4.19 -17.47 -5.71
C VAL A 56 -2.83 -18.16 -5.74
N TYR A 57 -2.09 -17.99 -6.84
CA TYR A 57 -0.73 -18.53 -7.00
C TYR A 57 0.25 -17.96 -5.97
N MET A 58 0.29 -16.63 -5.78
CA MET A 58 1.14 -16.02 -4.76
C MET A 58 0.76 -16.51 -3.35
N SER A 59 -0.54 -16.63 -3.06
CA SER A 59 -1.01 -17.09 -1.76
C SER A 59 -0.63 -18.54 -1.47
N SER A 60 -0.62 -19.45 -2.46
CA SER A 60 -0.22 -20.84 -2.25
C SER A 60 1.27 -20.94 -1.91
N LEU A 61 2.12 -20.18 -2.61
CA LEU A 61 3.56 -20.12 -2.34
C LEU A 61 3.88 -19.45 -0.99
N THR A 62 3.07 -18.47 -0.59
CA THR A 62 3.23 -17.74 0.67
C THR A 62 3.05 -18.65 1.90
N GLY A 63 2.23 -19.70 1.80
CA GLY A 63 1.95 -20.63 2.90
C GLY A 63 3.22 -21.24 3.50
N GLY A 64 4.08 -21.82 2.66
CA GLY A 64 5.33 -22.45 3.10
C GLY A 64 6.30 -21.46 3.76
N LEU A 65 6.39 -20.22 3.24
CA LEU A 65 7.23 -19.18 3.84
C LEU A 65 6.67 -18.73 5.21
N THR A 66 5.36 -18.63 5.34
CA THR A 66 4.68 -18.30 6.60
C THR A 66 4.91 -19.36 7.66
N GLU A 67 4.85 -20.64 7.29
CA GLU A 67 5.13 -21.75 8.21
C GLU A 67 6.57 -21.70 8.72
N GLN A 68 7.54 -21.43 7.84
CA GLN A 68 8.94 -21.26 8.22
C GLN A 68 9.16 -20.07 9.14
N LEU A 69 8.49 -18.94 8.89
CA LEU A 69 8.52 -17.76 9.77
C LEU A 69 8.03 -18.10 11.19
N TRP A 70 6.96 -18.88 11.30
CA TRP A 70 6.44 -19.32 12.61
C TRP A 70 7.34 -20.35 13.29
N ALA A 71 7.95 -21.26 12.52
CA ALA A 71 8.79 -22.32 13.07
C ALA A 71 10.17 -21.80 13.52
N ARG A 72 10.74 -20.85 12.78
CA ARG A 72 12.10 -20.32 12.99
C ARG A 72 12.12 -18.79 12.82
N PRO A 73 11.53 -18.03 13.76
CA PRO A 73 11.48 -16.57 13.66
C PRO A 73 12.88 -15.93 13.58
N GLY A 74 13.90 -16.53 14.22
CA GLY A 74 15.29 -16.07 14.12
C GLY A 74 15.91 -16.21 12.72
N ALA A 75 15.37 -17.09 11.87
CA ALA A 75 15.79 -17.25 10.48
C ALA A 75 14.99 -16.37 9.51
N ALA A 76 13.99 -15.62 9.99
CA ALA A 76 13.09 -14.82 9.17
C ALA A 76 13.84 -13.82 8.26
N TRP A 77 14.89 -13.19 8.80
CA TRP A 77 15.69 -12.23 8.04
C TRP A 77 16.46 -12.89 6.89
N ALA A 78 17.07 -14.04 7.13
CA ALA A 78 17.77 -14.81 6.10
C ALA A 78 16.78 -15.29 5.01
N LEU A 79 15.60 -15.75 5.40
CA LEU A 79 14.53 -16.12 4.47
C LEU A 79 14.00 -14.92 3.68
N TRP A 80 13.94 -13.74 4.31
CA TRP A 80 13.54 -12.50 3.64
C TRP A 80 14.56 -12.05 2.60
N GLN A 81 15.85 -12.27 2.83
CA GLN A 81 16.91 -11.93 1.86
C GLN A 81 17.06 -12.98 0.76
N GLY A 82 16.83 -14.27 1.06
CA GLY A 82 17.01 -15.37 0.10
C GLY A 82 16.06 -15.35 -1.10
N ASN A 83 16.47 -15.93 -2.22
CA ASN A 83 15.68 -16.03 -3.44
C ASN A 83 15.05 -17.43 -3.65
N THR A 84 15.22 -18.31 -2.67
CA THR A 84 14.70 -19.67 -2.67
C THR A 84 13.49 -19.79 -1.76
N LEU A 85 12.45 -20.48 -2.25
CA LEU A 85 11.25 -20.82 -1.51
C LEU A 85 11.19 -22.34 -1.37
N ARG A 86 11.14 -22.83 -0.13
CA ARG A 86 10.95 -24.26 0.14
C ARG A 86 9.48 -24.55 0.44
N ILE A 87 8.89 -25.45 -0.33
CA ILE A 87 7.48 -25.86 -0.21
C ILE A 87 7.47 -27.39 -0.15
N GLY A 88 7.38 -27.93 1.07
CA GLY A 88 7.62 -29.36 1.31
C GLY A 88 9.03 -29.76 0.89
N GLU A 89 9.12 -30.73 -0.02
CA GLU A 89 10.37 -31.23 -0.59
C GLU A 89 10.88 -30.41 -1.80
N TYR A 90 10.03 -29.52 -2.34
CA TYR A 90 10.40 -28.73 -3.51
C TYR A 90 11.14 -27.46 -3.11
N VAL A 91 12.24 -27.17 -3.80
CA VAL A 91 12.97 -25.91 -3.70
C VAL A 91 12.76 -25.13 -4.99
N LEU A 92 12.08 -23.99 -4.90
CA LEU A 92 11.83 -23.09 -6.00
C LEU A 92 12.78 -21.90 -5.91
N THR A 93 13.68 -21.76 -6.87
CA THR A 93 14.55 -20.59 -6.99
C THR A 93 13.90 -19.58 -7.93
N MET A 94 13.62 -18.39 -7.42
CA MET A 94 13.09 -17.28 -8.22
C MET A 94 14.19 -16.26 -8.51
N TYR A 95 14.01 -15.48 -9.57
CA TYR A 95 14.85 -14.32 -9.83
C TYR A 95 14.79 -13.35 -8.64
N GLU A 96 15.95 -12.90 -8.14
CA GLU A 96 16.05 -12.09 -6.91
C GLU A 96 15.30 -10.75 -7.00
N TRP A 97 15.26 -10.19 -8.22
CA TRP A 97 14.53 -8.96 -8.52
C TRP A 97 13.10 -9.18 -9.01
N SER A 98 12.57 -10.40 -8.84
CA SER A 98 11.17 -10.70 -9.12
C SER A 98 10.25 -9.93 -8.17
N ASN A 99 9.36 -9.12 -8.75
CA ASN A 99 8.30 -8.46 -7.99
C ASN A 99 7.30 -9.47 -7.41
N THR A 100 7.06 -10.60 -8.08
CA THR A 100 6.25 -11.70 -7.55
C THR A 100 6.87 -12.28 -6.28
N LEU A 101 8.17 -12.57 -6.27
CA LEU A 101 8.87 -13.04 -5.07
C LEU A 101 8.77 -12.01 -3.94
N PHE A 102 8.96 -10.73 -4.26
CA PHE A 102 8.84 -9.65 -3.28
C PHE A 102 7.43 -9.58 -2.66
N ILE A 103 6.37 -9.74 -3.47
CA ILE A 103 4.99 -9.75 -2.98
C ILE A 103 4.71 -11.00 -2.16
N ILE A 104 5.20 -12.18 -2.56
CA ILE A 104 5.07 -13.42 -1.77
C ILE A 104 5.68 -13.23 -0.38
N LYS A 105 6.89 -12.65 -0.31
CA LYS A 105 7.55 -12.33 0.95
C LYS A 105 6.71 -11.35 1.78
N LEU A 106 6.25 -10.26 1.18
CA LEU A 106 5.39 -9.28 1.85
C LEU A 106 4.10 -9.92 2.39
N MET A 107 3.44 -10.78 1.61
CA MET A 107 2.27 -11.53 2.02
C MET A 107 2.57 -12.49 3.18
N ALA A 108 3.77 -13.08 3.23
CA ALA A 108 4.15 -13.98 4.33
C ALA A 108 4.25 -13.22 5.67
N LEU A 109 4.71 -11.96 5.64
CA LEU A 109 4.66 -11.09 6.82
C LEU A 109 3.22 -10.74 7.18
N LEU A 110 2.37 -10.40 6.20
CA LEU A 110 0.96 -10.12 6.45
C LEU A 110 0.19 -11.34 6.98
N ASN A 111 0.62 -12.56 6.63
CA ASN A 111 0.07 -13.80 7.15
C ASN A 111 0.27 -13.99 8.65
N VAL A 112 1.17 -13.24 9.29
CA VAL A 112 1.24 -13.18 10.76
C VAL A 112 -0.06 -12.60 11.33
N ALA A 113 -0.66 -11.62 10.65
CA ALA A 113 -1.94 -11.02 11.01
C ALA A 113 -3.15 -11.72 10.37
N SER A 114 -3.04 -12.17 9.12
CA SER A 114 -4.18 -12.77 8.39
C SER A 114 -4.30 -14.28 8.56
N LEU A 115 -3.33 -14.95 9.19
CA LEU A 115 -3.25 -16.41 9.32
C LEU A 115 -3.37 -17.14 7.98
N GLY A 116 -2.85 -16.55 6.90
CA GLY A 116 -2.94 -17.14 5.56
C GLY A 116 -4.24 -16.84 4.81
N SER A 117 -5.14 -16.03 5.38
CA SER A 117 -6.40 -15.68 4.71
C SER A 117 -6.17 -14.77 3.51
N LEU A 118 -6.40 -15.30 2.32
CA LEU A 118 -6.35 -14.57 1.05
C LEU A 118 -7.24 -13.31 1.08
N ARG A 119 -8.45 -13.42 1.64
CA ARG A 119 -9.40 -12.31 1.72
C ARG A 119 -8.90 -11.18 2.62
N LEU A 120 -8.32 -11.52 3.78
CA LEU A 120 -7.76 -10.51 4.69
C LEU A 120 -6.53 -9.82 4.09
N ASN A 121 -5.63 -10.58 3.44
CA ASN A 121 -4.50 -9.98 2.72
C ASN A 121 -4.97 -9.03 1.61
N SER A 122 -6.00 -9.43 0.86
CA SER A 122 -6.62 -8.57 -0.15
C SER A 122 -7.16 -7.27 0.44
N LEU A 123 -7.83 -7.34 1.59
CA LEU A 123 -8.28 -6.16 2.32
C LEU A 123 -7.11 -5.26 2.76
N TYR A 124 -6.01 -5.83 3.26
CA TYR A 124 -4.85 -5.05 3.67
C TYR A 124 -4.22 -4.27 2.51
N PHE A 125 -4.01 -4.93 1.36
CA PHE A 125 -3.50 -4.29 0.15
C PHE A 125 -4.44 -3.19 -0.34
N THR A 126 -5.73 -3.51 -0.42
CA THR A 126 -6.76 -2.57 -0.85
C THR A 126 -6.83 -1.35 0.06
N LEU A 127 -6.79 -1.56 1.38
CA LEU A 127 -6.85 -0.49 2.38
C LEU A 127 -5.62 0.42 2.30
N ALA A 128 -4.42 -0.16 2.22
CA ALA A 128 -3.18 0.61 2.10
C ALA A 128 -3.18 1.47 0.83
N CYS A 129 -3.58 0.89 -0.30
CA CYS A 129 -3.71 1.62 -1.56
C CYS A 129 -4.77 2.73 -1.48
N TYR A 130 -5.93 2.44 -0.87
CA TYR A 130 -7.00 3.41 -0.68
C TYR A 130 -6.53 4.62 0.14
N VAL A 131 -5.85 4.38 1.27
CA VAL A 131 -5.32 5.47 2.12
C VAL A 131 -4.41 6.40 1.33
N ALA A 132 -3.52 5.85 0.50
CA ALA A 132 -2.62 6.64 -0.34
C ALA A 132 -3.37 7.43 -1.43
N CYS A 133 -4.32 6.80 -2.13
CA CYS A 133 -5.15 7.50 -3.12
C CYS A 133 -6.00 8.61 -2.48
N TRP A 134 -6.57 8.36 -1.29
CA TRP A 134 -7.33 9.35 -0.54
C TRP A 134 -6.48 10.57 -0.15
N GLN A 135 -5.26 10.31 0.33
CA GLN A 135 -4.30 11.38 0.64
C GLN A 135 -3.97 12.20 -0.60
N LEU A 136 -3.71 11.57 -1.74
CA LEU A 136 -3.46 12.28 -3.00
C LEU A 136 -4.64 13.17 -3.40
N VAL A 137 -5.87 12.64 -3.38
CA VAL A 137 -7.09 13.44 -3.68
C VAL A 137 -7.22 14.62 -2.72
N SER A 138 -6.94 14.42 -1.45
CA SER A 138 -7.01 15.47 -0.43
C SER A 138 -5.97 16.57 -0.65
N VAL A 139 -4.75 16.19 -1.06
CA VAL A 139 -3.66 17.13 -1.41
C VAL A 139 -4.02 17.91 -2.66
N LEU A 140 -4.44 17.24 -3.74
CA LEU A 140 -4.84 17.89 -4.98
C LEU A 140 -6.01 18.86 -4.77
N ARG A 141 -6.97 18.50 -3.92
CA ARG A 141 -8.10 19.40 -3.59
C ARG A 141 -7.66 20.68 -2.89
N ARG A 142 -6.59 20.63 -2.09
CA ARG A 142 -6.03 21.80 -1.39
C ARG A 142 -5.19 22.67 -2.33
N LEU A 143 -4.40 22.05 -3.21
CA LEU A 143 -3.54 22.77 -4.16
C LEU A 143 -4.34 23.41 -5.29
N PHE A 144 -5.40 22.75 -5.74
CA PHE A 144 -6.21 23.20 -6.88
C PHE A 144 -7.67 23.41 -6.47
N PRO A 145 -7.98 24.42 -5.62
CA PRO A 145 -9.34 24.66 -5.13
C PRO A 145 -10.31 25.11 -6.24
N ALA A 146 -9.80 25.67 -7.34
CA ALA A 146 -10.59 26.04 -8.51
C ALA A 146 -10.99 24.84 -9.39
N ALA A 147 -10.25 23.72 -9.31
CA ALA A 147 -10.59 22.53 -10.08
C ALA A 147 -11.89 21.88 -9.54
N PRO A 148 -12.73 21.31 -10.42
CA PRO A 148 -13.93 20.59 -10.01
C PRO A 148 -13.58 19.47 -9.01
N LEU A 149 -14.35 19.37 -7.92
CA LEU A 149 -14.16 18.32 -6.89
C LEU A 149 -14.09 16.91 -7.52
N GLY A 150 -14.91 16.68 -8.54
CA GLY A 150 -14.98 15.40 -9.25
C GLY A 150 -13.70 15.01 -9.97
N ALA A 151 -12.82 15.95 -10.35
CA ALA A 151 -11.65 15.64 -11.17
C ALA A 151 -10.69 14.66 -10.48
N ALA A 152 -10.18 15.02 -9.30
CA ALA A 152 -9.28 14.14 -8.53
C ALA A 152 -10.04 12.92 -7.97
N LEU A 153 -11.28 13.12 -7.52
CA LEU A 153 -12.08 12.07 -6.91
C LEU A 153 -12.40 10.95 -7.91
N VAL A 154 -12.84 11.30 -9.12
CA VAL A 154 -13.10 10.31 -10.17
C VAL A 154 -11.78 9.68 -10.61
N ALA A 155 -10.77 10.48 -10.96
CA ALA A 155 -9.50 9.97 -11.45
C ALA A 155 -8.87 8.93 -10.53
N PHE A 156 -8.91 9.12 -9.21
CA PHE A 156 -8.20 8.25 -8.28
C PHE A 156 -9.09 7.31 -7.47
N LEU A 157 -10.39 7.58 -7.28
CA LEU A 157 -11.24 6.78 -6.37
C LEU A 157 -12.44 6.12 -7.03
N LEU A 158 -12.94 6.64 -8.16
CA LEU A 158 -14.16 6.10 -8.81
C LEU A 158 -13.95 5.60 -10.24
N TRP A 159 -12.86 5.97 -10.91
CA TRP A 159 -12.63 5.53 -12.29
C TRP A 159 -12.52 4.00 -12.34
N PRO A 160 -13.34 3.29 -13.15
CA PRO A 160 -13.46 1.84 -13.06
C PRO A 160 -12.12 1.09 -13.18
N SER A 161 -11.28 1.50 -14.12
CA SER A 161 -9.94 0.92 -14.29
C SER A 161 -9.07 1.14 -13.04
N VAL A 162 -9.08 2.35 -12.47
CA VAL A 162 -8.29 2.62 -11.26
C VAL A 162 -8.82 1.81 -10.08
N VAL A 163 -10.13 1.74 -9.90
CA VAL A 163 -10.73 0.92 -8.84
C VAL A 163 -10.28 -0.54 -9.00
N TRP A 164 -10.40 -1.12 -10.19
CA TRP A 164 -10.00 -2.51 -10.47
C TRP A 164 -8.52 -2.81 -10.17
N TRP A 165 -7.62 -1.92 -10.59
CA TRP A 165 -6.18 -2.11 -10.40
C TRP A 165 -5.67 -1.70 -9.01
N SER A 166 -6.48 -0.99 -8.22
CA SER A 166 -6.14 -0.51 -6.88
C SER A 166 -6.82 -1.29 -5.75
N THR A 167 -7.44 -2.42 -6.09
CA THR A 167 -8.03 -3.39 -5.16
C THR A 167 -7.41 -4.76 -5.38
N GLY A 168 -7.44 -5.60 -4.35
CA GLY A 168 -6.94 -6.98 -4.47
C GLY A 168 -5.46 -7.16 -4.12
N ILE A 169 -5.02 -8.41 -4.19
CA ILE A 169 -3.61 -8.77 -4.14
C ILE A 169 -3.06 -8.69 -5.57
N ALA A 170 -2.48 -7.56 -5.91
CA ALA A 170 -1.80 -7.37 -7.18
C ALA A 170 -0.58 -6.45 -7.02
N LYS A 171 0.41 -6.63 -7.90
CA LYS A 171 1.55 -5.70 -7.99
C LYS A 171 1.07 -4.31 -8.38
N GLU A 172 0.06 -4.20 -9.24
CA GLU A 172 -0.56 -2.95 -9.64
C GLU A 172 -1.14 -2.19 -8.45
N THR A 173 -1.77 -2.90 -7.49
CA THR A 173 -2.35 -2.28 -6.30
C THR A 173 -1.30 -1.57 -5.46
N LEU A 174 -0.14 -2.22 -5.25
CA LEU A 174 0.97 -1.62 -4.52
C LEU A 174 1.65 -0.51 -5.33
N VAL A 175 1.81 -0.66 -6.65
CA VAL A 175 2.41 0.37 -7.52
C VAL A 175 1.56 1.64 -7.48
N ILE A 176 0.24 1.53 -7.66
CA ILE A 176 -0.69 2.67 -7.58
C ILE A 176 -0.65 3.31 -6.19
N GLY A 177 -0.71 2.50 -5.13
CA GLY A 177 -0.70 3.00 -3.76
C GLY A 177 0.59 3.75 -3.41
N THR A 178 1.74 3.16 -3.72
CA THR A 178 3.05 3.78 -3.45
C THR A 178 3.30 5.01 -4.31
N GLY A 179 2.92 4.99 -5.59
CA GLY A 179 2.99 6.16 -6.46
C GLY A 179 2.10 7.29 -5.95
N ALA A 180 0.85 7.01 -5.56
CA ALA A 180 -0.06 8.00 -5.01
C ALA A 180 0.49 8.62 -3.71
N ALA A 181 1.04 7.80 -2.81
CA ALA A 181 1.65 8.27 -1.57
C ALA A 181 2.89 9.15 -1.84
N LEU A 182 3.77 8.75 -2.77
CA LEU A 182 4.94 9.54 -3.15
C LEU A 182 4.55 10.91 -3.68
N VAL A 183 3.60 10.98 -4.61
CA VAL A 183 3.12 12.25 -5.16
C VAL A 183 2.46 13.10 -4.07
N ALA A 184 1.57 12.50 -3.26
CA ALA A 184 0.87 13.23 -2.20
C ALA A 184 1.84 13.85 -1.18
N LEU A 185 2.85 13.09 -0.74
CA LEU A 185 3.85 13.56 0.22
C LEU A 185 4.76 14.62 -0.40
N THR A 186 5.28 14.39 -1.61
CA THR A 186 6.18 15.33 -2.29
C THR A 186 5.47 16.67 -2.52
N LEU A 187 4.26 16.66 -3.08
CA LEU A 187 3.49 17.88 -3.30
C LEU A 187 3.14 18.58 -1.98
N SER A 188 2.83 17.83 -0.92
CA SER A 188 2.55 18.43 0.39
C SER A 188 3.76 19.15 0.98
N GLU A 189 4.97 18.67 0.71
CA GLU A 189 6.21 19.31 1.17
C GLU A 189 6.59 20.50 0.30
N LEU A 190 6.63 20.34 -1.02
CA LEU A 190 7.02 21.40 -1.95
C LEU A 190 6.11 22.64 -1.84
N TYR A 191 4.82 22.44 -1.65
CA TYR A 191 3.85 23.54 -1.54
C TYR A 191 3.51 23.92 -0.09
N GLY A 192 4.30 23.48 0.89
CA GLY A 192 4.18 23.93 2.28
C GLY A 192 2.82 23.59 2.95
N LEU A 193 2.10 22.57 2.47
CA LEU A 193 0.79 22.20 3.01
C LEU A 193 0.83 21.68 4.45
N VAL A 194 2.03 21.39 4.96
CA VAL A 194 2.20 20.99 6.35
C VAL A 194 3.41 21.66 6.96
N ALA A 195 3.18 22.32 8.10
CA ALA A 195 4.24 22.83 8.95
C ALA A 195 5.15 21.68 9.41
N ALA A 196 6.45 21.81 9.15
CA ALA A 196 7.40 20.73 9.41
C ALA A 196 8.45 21.15 10.45
N SER A 197 8.33 20.60 11.66
CA SER A 197 9.41 20.57 12.66
C SER A 197 10.52 19.61 12.24
N GLY A 198 11.75 19.77 12.75
CA GLY A 198 12.90 18.96 12.34
C GLY A 198 12.66 17.44 12.37
N TRP A 199 12.09 16.93 13.47
CA TRP A 199 11.74 15.50 13.58
C TRP A 199 10.67 15.06 12.57
N SER A 200 9.68 15.91 12.33
CA SER A 200 8.61 15.60 11.36
C SER A 200 9.14 15.56 9.92
N ARG A 201 10.14 16.38 9.58
CA ARG A 201 10.83 16.33 8.28
C ARG A 201 11.61 15.04 8.13
N LEU A 202 12.41 14.66 9.13
CA LEU A 202 13.18 13.42 9.08
C LEU A 202 12.26 12.20 8.86
N ARG A 203 11.18 12.08 9.64
CA ARG A 203 10.22 10.99 9.49
C ARG A 203 9.62 10.92 8.08
N ARG A 204 9.34 12.06 7.46
CA ARG A 204 8.81 12.10 6.10
C ARG A 204 9.85 11.80 5.04
N GLY A 205 11.07 12.32 5.19
CA GLY A 205 12.19 11.96 4.32
C GLY A 205 12.44 10.45 4.32
N LEU A 206 12.45 9.82 5.50
CA LEU A 206 12.56 8.36 5.62
C LEU A 206 11.36 7.63 4.97
N LEU A 207 10.14 8.15 5.15
CA LEU A 207 8.95 7.58 4.50
C LEU A 207 9.01 7.70 2.97
N LEU A 208 9.42 8.86 2.44
CA LEU A 208 9.60 9.09 1.02
C LEU A 208 10.65 8.14 0.44
N LEU A 209 11.81 8.01 1.09
CA LEU A 209 12.86 7.07 0.68
C LEU A 209 12.35 5.62 0.71
N GLY A 210 11.65 5.22 1.77
CA GLY A 210 11.06 3.88 1.89
C GLY A 210 10.02 3.60 0.79
N LEU A 211 9.16 4.57 0.50
CA LEU A 211 8.17 4.46 -0.58
C LEU A 211 8.82 4.45 -1.96
N ALA A 212 9.85 5.25 -2.19
CA ALA A 212 10.60 5.28 -3.45
C ALA A 212 11.29 3.94 -3.71
N TRP A 213 11.98 3.40 -2.69
CA TRP A 213 12.57 2.07 -2.75
C TRP A 213 11.52 1.00 -3.04
N LEU A 214 10.39 1.02 -2.31
CA LEU A 214 9.30 0.08 -2.50
C LEU A 214 8.73 0.16 -3.93
N HIS A 215 8.53 1.37 -4.45
CA HIS A 215 8.00 1.60 -5.79
C HIS A 215 8.95 1.07 -6.88
N VAL A 216 10.27 1.29 -6.72
CA VAL A 216 11.31 0.73 -7.60
C VAL A 216 11.33 -0.80 -7.54
N ARG A 217 11.25 -1.40 -6.34
CA ARG A 217 11.21 -2.87 -6.18
C ARG A 217 9.98 -3.51 -6.81
N LEU A 218 8.86 -2.81 -6.88
CA LEU A 218 7.64 -3.32 -7.50
C LEU A 218 7.68 -3.23 -9.03
N ARG A 219 8.00 -2.06 -9.58
CA ARG A 219 8.16 -1.82 -11.01
C ARG A 219 9.07 -0.61 -11.27
N TYR A 220 10.36 -0.87 -11.47
CA TYR A 220 11.35 0.17 -11.74
C TYR A 220 11.01 1.03 -12.97
N PHE A 221 10.40 0.47 -14.01
CA PHE A 221 10.06 1.20 -15.24
C PHE A 221 8.92 2.23 -15.07
N PHE A 222 8.04 2.08 -14.06
CA PHE A 222 7.12 3.16 -13.67
C PHE A 222 7.77 4.09 -12.64
N ALA A 223 8.65 3.56 -11.80
CA ALA A 223 9.27 4.33 -10.74
C ALA A 223 10.26 5.37 -11.25
N LEU A 224 11.11 5.04 -12.22
CA LEU A 224 12.13 5.96 -12.72
C LEU A 224 11.51 7.24 -13.34
N PRO A 225 10.51 7.16 -14.25
CA PRO A 225 9.85 8.36 -14.76
C PRO A 225 9.14 9.17 -13.67
N LEU A 226 8.48 8.50 -12.71
CA LEU A 226 7.79 9.17 -11.62
C LEU A 226 8.78 9.93 -10.72
N LEU A 227 9.82 9.24 -10.23
CA LEU A 227 10.82 9.83 -9.35
C LEU A 227 11.62 10.92 -10.07
N GLY A 228 11.98 10.71 -11.34
CA GLY A 228 12.62 11.74 -12.16
C GLY A 228 11.76 13.00 -12.30
N SER A 229 10.46 12.84 -12.57
CA SER A 229 9.52 13.96 -12.63
C SER A 229 9.36 14.69 -11.31
N LEU A 230 9.27 13.96 -10.19
CA LEU A 230 9.16 14.55 -8.85
C LEU A 230 10.44 15.30 -8.44
N LEU A 231 11.62 14.76 -8.77
CA LEU A 231 12.90 15.43 -8.56
C LEU A 231 13.01 16.68 -9.42
N ALA A 232 12.66 16.61 -10.70
CA ALA A 232 12.64 17.78 -11.57
C ALA A 232 11.70 18.87 -11.02
N LEU A 233 10.49 18.50 -10.59
CA LEU A 233 9.55 19.44 -9.96
C LEU A 233 10.15 20.09 -8.70
N SER A 234 10.89 19.34 -7.88
CA SER A 234 11.53 19.88 -6.66
C SER A 234 12.65 20.90 -6.93
N THR A 235 13.16 20.96 -8.17
CA THR A 235 14.17 21.97 -8.56
C THR A 235 13.57 23.28 -9.06
N VAL A 236 12.28 23.30 -9.36
CA VAL A 236 11.59 24.46 -9.96
C VAL A 236 10.77 25.25 -8.93
N VAL A 237 10.33 24.61 -7.84
CA VAL A 237 9.56 25.20 -6.74
C VAL A 237 10.50 25.66 -5.62
#